data_AF-A0A6M1NM25-F1
#
_entry.id   AF-A0A6M1NM25-F1
#
_cell.length_a   1.000
_cell.length_b   1.000
_cell.length_c   1.000
_cell.angle_alpha   90.00
_cell.angle_beta   90.00
_cell.angle_gamma   90.00
#
_symmetry.space_group_name_H-M   'P 1'
#
loop_
_entity.id
_entity.type
_entity.pdbx_description
1 polymer ?
#
loop_
_entity_poly.entity_id
_entity_poly.type
_entity_poly.pdbx_seq_one_letter_code
_entity_poly.pdbx_strand_id
1 'polypeptide(L)'
;MKKIYNLFLVMTALMCCISCNNEWEDEQYEHLVSFKAVPNTEGVSWTYVRYKEDGKVKFDLPVIVSGSTPNAEDRTVRLGLDLDTLDYLNREQFGERENLYYRLLEDKYYSMPETITIPAGESQVTIPIEFSLAGIDEADKWVLPLQILEDPTGNYQINPHKHYKRAMLRIAPFNDYSGVYSGNLYKMILEKDTANSLTFDTYRSYVVDEETIFFYAATRDVDYLDRKNYKVFVRFTDEAIDLLNIKKKLEIWSDNTENNNFKVEGDQPYYTIDQEWDPVKPYLRHIYITLSFAYSIEDYSSVPGLRLKYETEGTLSMQRDLNTLIPDEDQQIQW
;
A
#
# COMPACT_ATOMS: atom_id res chain seq x y z
N MET A 1 -45.36 -55.85 29.32
CA MET A 1 -44.68 -55.18 28.18
C MET A 1 -45.11 -53.71 28.00
N LYS A 2 -46.40 -53.33 27.99
CA LYS A 2 -46.84 -51.92 27.80
C LYS A 2 -46.31 -50.89 28.83
N LYS A 3 -46.09 -51.27 30.10
CA LYS A 3 -45.57 -50.34 31.13
C LYS A 3 -44.07 -50.03 31.00
N ILE A 4 -43.27 -50.92 30.41
CA ILE A 4 -41.82 -50.72 30.22
C ILE A 4 -41.58 -49.79 29.02
N TYR A 5 -42.37 -49.91 27.95
CA TYR A 5 -42.32 -48.99 26.80
C TYR A 5 -42.71 -47.56 27.19
N ASN A 6 -43.72 -47.39 28.06
CA ASN A 6 -44.09 -46.05 28.54
C ASN A 6 -43.00 -45.43 29.42
N LEU A 7 -42.26 -46.23 30.19
CA LEU A 7 -41.16 -45.74 31.03
C LEU A 7 -39.95 -45.30 30.18
N PHE A 8 -39.64 -46.06 29.12
CA PHE A 8 -38.61 -45.67 28.15
C PHE A 8 -39.01 -44.41 27.38
N LEU A 9 -40.27 -44.30 26.95
CA LEU A 9 -40.75 -43.14 26.17
C LEU A 9 -40.77 -41.84 26.99
N VAL A 10 -41.03 -41.93 28.30
CA VAL A 10 -40.94 -40.78 29.22
C VAL A 10 -39.48 -40.40 29.50
N MET A 11 -38.56 -41.37 29.65
CA MET A 11 -37.13 -41.06 29.79
C MET A 11 -36.51 -40.45 28.53
N THR A 12 -36.89 -40.91 27.33
CA THR A 12 -36.42 -40.31 26.07
C THR A 12 -36.98 -38.90 25.87
N ALA A 13 -38.23 -38.65 26.29
CA ALA A 13 -38.82 -37.31 26.23
C ALA A 13 -38.16 -36.33 27.21
N LEU A 14 -37.73 -36.79 28.39
CA LEU A 14 -37.01 -35.97 29.38
C LEU A 14 -35.56 -35.65 28.97
N MET A 15 -34.90 -36.50 28.19
CA MET A 15 -33.57 -36.21 27.63
C MET A 15 -33.59 -35.28 26.42
N CYS A 16 -34.72 -35.17 25.70
CA CYS A 16 -34.87 -34.23 24.58
C CYS A 16 -35.15 -32.78 25.02
N CYS A 17 -35.35 -32.51 26.31
CA CYS A 17 -35.62 -31.16 26.82
C CYS A 17 -34.37 -30.42 27.34
N ILE A 18 -33.16 -31.00 27.18
CA ILE A 18 -31.90 -30.41 27.67
C ILE A 18 -31.04 -29.86 26.51
N SER A 19 -31.49 -29.92 25.25
CA SER A 19 -30.69 -29.45 24.10
C SER A 19 -31.09 -28.09 23.53
N CYS A 20 -31.85 -27.27 24.25
CA CYS A 20 -31.90 -25.83 23.96
C CYS A 20 -30.93 -25.14 24.91
N ASN A 21 -29.64 -25.39 24.73
CA ASN A 21 -28.65 -24.43 25.17
C ASN A 21 -28.84 -23.22 24.24
N ASN A 22 -29.26 -22.08 24.78
CA ASN A 22 -29.37 -20.84 24.02
C ASN A 22 -27.96 -20.31 23.70
N GLU A 23 -27.13 -21.08 23.00
CA GLU A 23 -25.83 -20.62 22.48
C GLU A 23 -25.97 -19.35 21.62
N TRP A 24 -27.19 -19.09 21.17
CA TRP A 24 -27.59 -17.98 20.30
C TRP A 24 -27.96 -16.73 21.10
N GLU A 25 -28.29 -16.85 22.40
CA GLU A 25 -28.46 -15.68 23.27
C GLU A 25 -27.09 -15.08 23.61
N ASP A 26 -26.07 -15.90 23.84
CA ASP A 26 -24.72 -15.41 24.14
C ASP A 26 -24.05 -14.70 22.92
N GLU A 27 -24.22 -15.23 21.69
CA GLU A 27 -23.74 -14.57 20.46
C GLU A 27 -24.43 -13.22 20.16
N GLN A 28 -25.59 -12.96 20.76
CA GLN A 28 -26.43 -11.79 20.47
C GLN A 28 -26.02 -10.53 21.24
N TYR A 29 -25.09 -10.64 22.20
CA TYR A 29 -24.64 -9.53 23.06
C TYR A 29 -23.18 -9.12 22.89
N GLU A 30 -22.42 -9.74 21.98
CA GLU A 30 -21.01 -9.42 21.82
C GLU A 30 -20.81 -8.12 21.02
N HIS A 31 -20.30 -7.09 21.70
CA HIS A 31 -19.79 -5.86 21.08
C HIS A 31 -18.30 -6.02 20.80
N LEU A 32 -18.00 -6.41 19.57
CA LEU A 32 -16.65 -6.73 19.11
C LEU A 32 -16.00 -5.54 18.41
N VAL A 33 -14.85 -5.10 18.91
CA VAL A 33 -14.08 -4.02 18.31
C VAL A 33 -13.17 -4.55 17.21
N SER A 34 -13.15 -3.86 16.07
CA SER A 34 -12.28 -4.20 14.94
C SER A 34 -11.80 -2.97 14.17
N PHE A 35 -10.66 -3.10 13.49
CA PHE A 35 -10.28 -2.18 12.43
C PHE A 35 -11.10 -2.45 11.17
N LYS A 36 -11.34 -1.40 10.39
CA LYS A 36 -11.84 -1.51 9.01
C LYS A 36 -10.71 -1.23 8.03
N ALA A 37 -9.78 -2.18 7.91
CA ALA A 37 -8.71 -2.21 6.94
C ALA A 37 -8.74 -3.57 6.23
N VAL A 38 -8.94 -3.58 4.91
CA VAL A 38 -9.05 -4.83 4.15
C VAL A 38 -7.65 -5.24 3.69
N PRO A 39 -7.11 -6.37 4.14
CA PRO A 39 -5.81 -6.83 3.67
C PRO A 39 -5.91 -7.41 2.25
N ASN A 40 -4.85 -7.25 1.47
CA ASN A 40 -4.65 -7.92 0.19
C ASN A 40 -4.22 -9.39 0.40
N THR A 41 -3.87 -10.07 -0.70
CA THR A 41 -3.37 -11.46 -0.68
C THR A 41 -2.05 -11.63 0.08
N GLU A 42 -1.27 -10.56 0.23
CA GLU A 42 -0.02 -10.56 1.00
C GLU A 42 -0.26 -10.29 2.49
N GLY A 43 -1.51 -10.06 2.90
CA GLY A 43 -1.88 -9.79 4.30
C GLY A 43 -1.69 -8.33 4.74
N VAL A 44 -1.43 -7.41 3.80
CA VAL A 44 -1.25 -5.97 4.07
C VAL A 44 -2.36 -5.12 3.44
N SER A 45 -2.66 -3.97 4.04
CA SER A 45 -3.61 -2.99 3.51
C SER A 45 -2.87 -1.80 2.93
N TRP A 46 -2.97 -1.60 1.61
CA TRP A 46 -2.38 -0.43 0.94
C TRP A 46 -2.97 0.86 1.50
N THR A 47 -2.09 1.72 1.98
CA THR A 47 -2.40 3.00 2.62
C THR A 47 -1.70 4.09 1.83
N TYR A 48 -2.43 4.70 0.90
CA TYR A 48 -1.93 5.77 0.05
C TYR A 48 -1.92 7.09 0.82
N VAL A 49 -0.76 7.73 0.91
CA VAL A 49 -0.57 8.98 1.66
C VAL A 49 0.14 9.98 0.76
N ARG A 50 -0.41 11.18 0.56
CA ARG A 50 0.28 12.18 -0.26
C ARG A 50 1.61 12.54 0.41
N TYR A 51 2.69 12.57 -0.36
CA TYR A 51 3.97 13.06 0.12
C TYR A 51 3.92 14.59 0.21
N LYS A 52 4.36 15.12 1.36
CA LYS A 52 4.56 16.56 1.60
C LYS A 52 5.87 16.73 2.36
N GLU A 53 6.80 17.53 1.85
CA GLU A 53 8.15 17.63 2.44
C GLU A 53 8.10 18.27 3.84
N ASP A 54 7.39 19.39 3.98
CA ASP A 54 7.22 20.11 5.25
C ASP A 54 5.85 19.85 5.91
N GLY A 55 5.16 18.81 5.46
CA GLY A 55 3.75 18.59 5.78
C GLY A 55 3.49 17.36 6.62
N LYS A 56 2.52 17.48 7.53
CA LYS A 56 1.83 16.32 8.10
C LYS A 56 0.61 15.99 7.25
N VAL A 57 0.43 14.72 6.93
CA VAL A 57 -0.79 14.23 6.27
C VAL A 57 -1.54 13.33 7.22
N LYS A 58 -2.83 13.64 7.41
CA LYS A 58 -3.71 12.89 8.29
C LYS A 58 -4.35 11.74 7.51
N PHE A 59 -4.25 10.54 8.05
CA PHE A 59 -4.97 9.36 7.61
C PHE A 59 -5.92 8.90 8.72
N ASP A 60 -7.20 8.77 8.39
CA ASP A 60 -8.24 8.39 9.34
C ASP A 60 -8.55 6.88 9.22
N LEU A 61 -7.93 6.06 10.07
CA LEU A 61 -8.16 4.61 10.10
C LEU A 61 -9.46 4.29 10.86
N PRO A 62 -10.50 3.71 10.24
CA PRO A 62 -11.74 3.45 10.94
C PRO A 62 -11.64 2.27 11.91
N VAL A 63 -12.24 2.45 13.08
CA VAL A 63 -12.46 1.42 14.11
C VAL A 63 -13.95 1.31 14.33
N ILE A 64 -14.47 0.07 14.36
CA ILE A 64 -15.90 -0.21 14.48
C ILE A 64 -16.18 -1.09 15.70
N VAL A 65 -17.36 -0.91 16.27
CA VAL A 65 -17.98 -1.84 17.23
C VAL A 65 -19.07 -2.59 16.49
N SER A 66 -18.85 -3.88 16.28
CA SER A 66 -19.82 -4.79 15.68
C SER A 66 -20.65 -5.44 16.77
N GLY A 67 -21.95 -5.64 16.55
CA GLY A 67 -22.84 -6.34 17.48
C GLY A 67 -24.29 -6.27 17.01
N SER A 68 -25.16 -7.12 17.55
CA SER A 68 -26.59 -7.13 17.21
C SER A 68 -27.38 -6.01 17.91
N THR A 69 -26.78 -5.36 18.92
CA THR A 69 -27.40 -4.25 19.67
C THR A 69 -26.55 -2.98 19.56
N PRO A 70 -27.15 -1.77 19.68
CA PRO A 70 -26.39 -0.53 19.66
C PRO A 70 -25.33 -0.47 20.77
N ASN A 71 -24.22 0.24 20.51
CA ASN A 71 -23.23 0.50 21.55
C ASN A 71 -23.84 1.39 22.64
N ALA A 72 -24.01 0.87 23.86
CA ALA A 72 -24.69 1.57 24.94
C ALA A 72 -23.72 2.33 25.89
N GLU A 73 -22.42 2.10 25.76
CA GLU A 73 -21.40 2.58 26.71
C GLU A 73 -20.19 3.16 25.96
N ASP A 74 -19.47 4.06 26.63
CA ASP A 74 -18.22 4.61 26.11
C ASP A 74 -17.11 3.55 26.18
N ARG A 75 -16.56 3.16 25.03
CA ARG A 75 -15.50 2.15 24.94
C ARG A 75 -14.18 2.81 24.63
N THR A 76 -13.22 2.75 25.56
CA THR A 76 -11.87 3.30 25.34
C THR A 76 -10.95 2.21 24.83
N VAL A 77 -10.79 2.14 23.51
CA VAL A 77 -10.00 1.13 22.80
C VAL A 77 -8.52 1.47 22.91
N ARG A 78 -7.71 0.50 23.33
CA ARG A 78 -6.24 0.62 23.40
C ARG A 78 -5.59 0.09 22.14
N LEU A 79 -4.61 0.81 21.63
CA LEU A 79 -3.90 0.53 20.39
C LEU A 79 -2.44 0.22 20.70
N GLY A 80 -1.82 -0.64 19.90
CA GLY A 80 -0.41 -0.96 20.02
C GLY A 80 0.19 -1.47 18.71
N LEU A 81 1.51 -1.61 18.69
CA LEU A 81 2.22 -2.21 17.56
C LEU A 81 2.13 -3.74 17.60
N ASP A 82 2.00 -4.37 16.44
CA ASP A 82 1.89 -5.83 16.26
C ASP A 82 3.13 -6.42 15.58
N LEU A 83 4.26 -6.31 16.26
CA LEU A 83 5.57 -6.69 15.73
C LEU A 83 5.68 -8.19 15.43
N ASP A 84 5.16 -9.04 16.32
CA ASP A 84 5.20 -10.49 16.16
C ASP A 84 4.48 -10.95 14.87
N THR A 85 3.36 -10.30 14.54
CA THR A 85 2.61 -10.64 13.33
C THR A 85 3.29 -10.13 12.08
N LEU A 86 3.98 -8.98 12.14
CA LEU A 86 4.82 -8.51 11.04
C LEU A 86 5.97 -9.50 10.77
N ASP A 87 6.63 -9.99 11.81
CA ASP A 87 7.71 -10.98 11.69
C ASP A 87 7.21 -12.31 11.12
N TYR A 88 6.06 -12.79 11.61
CA TYR A 88 5.41 -13.99 11.06
C TYR A 88 5.03 -13.80 9.59
N LEU A 89 4.43 -12.65 9.24
CA LEU A 89 4.04 -12.31 7.88
C LEU A 89 5.24 -12.31 6.93
N ASN A 90 6.34 -11.70 7.35
CA ASN A 90 7.58 -11.64 6.59
C ASN A 90 8.15 -13.04 6.29
N ARG A 91 8.19 -13.92 7.30
CA ARG A 91 8.67 -15.29 7.13
C ARG A 91 7.77 -16.11 6.21
N GLU A 92 6.45 -16.00 6.37
CA GLU A 92 5.48 -16.69 5.53
C GLU A 92 5.56 -16.24 4.06
N GLN A 93 5.69 -14.92 3.81
CA GLN A 93 5.71 -14.38 2.45
C GLN A 93 7.06 -14.55 1.75
N PHE A 94 8.18 -14.32 2.46
CA PHE A 94 9.49 -14.17 1.83
C PHE A 94 10.49 -15.28 2.21
N GLY A 95 10.18 -16.12 3.20
CA GLY A 95 11.10 -17.14 3.72
C GLY A 95 12.36 -16.49 4.30
N GLU A 96 13.54 -17.02 3.96
CA GLU A 96 14.84 -16.51 4.44
C GLU A 96 15.34 -15.26 3.69
N ARG A 97 14.54 -14.68 2.77
CA ARG A 97 14.92 -13.52 1.96
C ARG A 97 14.67 -12.21 2.71
N GLU A 98 15.42 -11.96 3.78
CA GLU A 98 15.23 -10.80 4.67
C GLU A 98 15.27 -9.44 3.97
N ASN A 99 16.01 -9.30 2.87
CA ASN A 99 16.05 -8.05 2.10
C ASN A 99 14.72 -7.72 1.38
N LEU A 100 13.81 -8.69 1.29
CA LEU A 100 12.45 -8.52 0.74
C LEU A 100 11.41 -8.33 1.84
N TYR A 101 11.80 -8.33 3.10
CA TYR A 101 10.84 -8.18 4.19
C TYR A 101 10.20 -6.79 4.16
N TYR A 102 8.95 -6.74 4.61
CA TYR A 102 8.36 -5.51 5.09
C TYR A 102 9.16 -4.99 6.28
N ARG A 103 9.42 -3.69 6.29
CA ARG A 103 10.13 -2.97 7.35
C ARG A 103 9.10 -2.25 8.23
N LEU A 104 9.30 -2.31 9.55
CA LEU A 104 8.53 -1.49 10.48
C LEU A 104 8.72 -0.01 10.13
N LEU A 105 7.63 0.72 9.93
CA LEU A 105 7.66 2.16 9.77
C LEU A 105 8.27 2.81 11.02
N GLU A 106 9.34 3.58 10.83
CA GLU A 106 10.04 4.23 11.94
C GLU A 106 9.15 5.27 12.64
N ASP A 107 9.26 5.38 13.97
CA ASP A 107 8.49 6.31 14.81
C ASP A 107 8.55 7.77 14.35
N LYS A 108 9.64 8.19 13.70
CA LYS A 108 9.79 9.57 13.19
C LYS A 108 8.80 9.89 12.05
N TYR A 109 8.27 8.88 11.37
CA TYR A 109 7.41 9.03 10.20
C TYR A 109 5.92 9.10 10.55
N TYR A 110 5.52 8.81 11.79
CA TYR A 110 4.11 8.84 12.18
C TYR A 110 3.85 9.25 13.64
N SER A 111 2.64 9.72 13.90
CA SER A 111 2.13 9.97 15.24
C SER A 111 0.66 9.57 15.30
N MET A 112 0.25 8.90 16.36
CA MET A 112 -1.14 8.50 16.57
C MET A 112 -1.44 8.42 18.07
N PRO A 113 -2.71 8.53 18.50
CA PRO A 113 -3.05 8.29 19.89
C PRO A 113 -2.89 6.80 20.25
N GLU A 114 -2.51 6.51 21.49
CA GLU A 114 -2.44 5.14 22.02
C GLU A 114 -3.84 4.59 22.38
N THR A 115 -4.83 5.48 22.51
CA THR A 115 -6.21 5.12 22.85
C THR A 115 -7.21 5.93 22.04
N ILE A 116 -8.33 5.32 21.68
CA ILE A 116 -9.45 6.01 21.03
C ILE A 116 -10.77 5.64 21.73
N THR A 117 -11.59 6.64 22.05
CA THR A 117 -12.90 6.42 22.66
C THR A 117 -13.97 6.33 21.58
N ILE A 118 -14.78 5.27 21.65
CA ILE A 118 -16.01 5.08 20.87
C ILE A 118 -17.17 5.46 21.80
N PRO A 119 -17.81 6.62 21.61
CA PRO A 119 -18.90 7.07 22.48
C PRO A 119 -20.11 6.13 22.47
N ALA A 120 -20.85 6.12 23.57
CA ALA A 120 -22.17 5.51 23.62
C ALA A 120 -23.08 6.07 22.52
N GLY A 121 -23.80 5.20 21.83
CA GLY A 121 -24.62 5.54 20.67
C GLY A 121 -23.89 5.54 19.33
N GLU A 122 -22.55 5.55 19.32
CA GLU A 122 -21.73 5.44 18.11
C GLU A 122 -21.18 4.02 17.93
N SER A 123 -21.11 3.56 16.68
CA SER A 123 -20.55 2.26 16.31
C SER A 123 -19.27 2.36 15.49
N GLN A 124 -18.81 3.57 15.18
CA GLN A 124 -17.61 3.80 14.38
C GLN A 124 -16.96 5.14 14.75
N VAL A 125 -15.63 5.11 14.92
CA VAL A 125 -14.77 6.30 15.00
C VAL A 125 -13.56 6.12 14.08
N THR A 126 -12.73 7.14 13.94
CA THR A 126 -11.46 7.05 13.22
C THR A 126 -10.27 7.32 14.13
N ILE A 127 -9.19 6.58 13.93
CA ILE A 127 -7.89 6.84 14.54
C ILE A 127 -7.18 7.86 13.65
N PRO A 128 -6.89 9.06 14.16
CA PRO A 128 -6.11 10.04 13.41
C PRO A 128 -4.64 9.65 13.44
N ILE A 129 -4.12 9.13 12.33
CA ILE A 129 -2.69 8.86 12.14
C ILE A 129 -2.10 10.02 11.33
N GLU A 130 -1.17 10.75 11.92
CA GLU A 130 -0.43 11.81 11.23
C GLU A 130 0.87 11.23 10.67
N PHE A 131 1.07 11.31 9.36
CA PHE A 131 2.31 10.90 8.70
C PHE A 131 3.18 12.12 8.38
N SER A 132 4.49 12.00 8.58
CA SER A 132 5.52 12.99 8.24
C SER A 132 6.63 12.29 7.45
N LEU A 133 6.46 12.16 6.13
CA LEU A 133 7.20 11.18 5.31
C LEU A 133 8.49 11.72 4.68
N ALA A 134 8.96 12.90 5.10
CA ALA A 134 10.14 13.54 4.54
C ALA A 134 11.37 12.61 4.58
N GLY A 135 11.99 12.39 3.41
CA GLY A 135 13.17 11.54 3.28
C GLY A 135 12.92 10.05 3.55
N ILE A 136 11.69 9.56 3.35
CA ILE A 136 11.41 8.12 3.35
C ILE A 136 12.08 7.43 2.16
N ASP A 137 12.78 6.31 2.40
CA ASP A 137 13.34 5.48 1.32
C ASP A 137 12.32 4.43 0.90
N GLU A 138 11.57 4.70 -0.17
CA GLU A 138 10.59 3.75 -0.72
C GLU A 138 11.21 2.50 -1.39
N ALA A 139 12.56 2.36 -1.41
CA ALA A 139 13.16 1.09 -1.74
C ALA A 139 12.93 0.02 -0.66
N ASP A 140 12.64 0.47 0.57
CA ASP A 140 12.16 -0.38 1.66
C ASP A 140 10.64 -0.51 1.67
N LYS A 141 10.21 -1.63 2.22
CA LYS A 141 8.82 -2.06 2.20
C LYS A 141 8.09 -1.67 3.50
N TRP A 142 7.84 -0.38 3.71
CA TRP A 142 7.35 0.17 4.99
C TRP A 142 5.93 -0.28 5.38
N VAL A 143 5.76 -0.77 6.61
CA VAL A 143 4.48 -1.18 7.18
C VAL A 143 4.33 -0.60 8.59
N LEU A 144 3.17 -0.05 8.90
CA LEU A 144 2.74 0.28 10.26
C LEU A 144 1.81 -0.83 10.78
N PRO A 145 2.31 -1.78 11.59
CA PRO A 145 1.55 -2.92 12.07
C PRO A 145 0.78 -2.55 13.34
N LEU A 146 -0.54 -2.42 13.27
CA LEU A 146 -1.39 -2.06 14.40
C LEU A 146 -2.18 -3.26 14.92
N GLN A 147 -2.38 -3.31 16.23
CA GLN A 147 -3.32 -4.22 16.90
C GLN A 147 -4.17 -3.48 17.93
N ILE A 148 -5.37 -4.02 18.16
CA ILE A 148 -6.18 -3.67 19.32
C ILE A 148 -5.67 -4.48 20.51
N LEU A 149 -5.28 -3.81 21.58
CA LEU A 149 -4.81 -4.44 22.81
C LEU A 149 -5.99 -4.89 23.67
N GLU A 150 -5.80 -5.90 24.51
CA GLU A 150 -6.79 -6.28 25.50
C GLU A 150 -7.01 -5.16 26.51
N ASP A 151 -8.26 -5.00 26.93
CA ASP A 151 -8.64 -4.10 28.00
C ASP A 151 -8.55 -4.83 29.36
N PRO A 152 -7.68 -4.39 30.28
CA PRO A 152 -7.62 -4.95 31.62
C PRO A 152 -8.94 -4.82 32.39
N THR A 153 -9.82 -3.88 32.01
CA THR A 153 -11.09 -3.63 32.69
C THR A 153 -12.28 -4.37 32.07
N GLY A 154 -12.13 -4.91 30.86
CA GLY A 154 -13.18 -5.64 30.15
C GLY A 154 -14.29 -4.77 29.53
N ASN A 155 -14.05 -3.46 29.33
CA ASN A 155 -14.98 -2.52 28.68
C ASN A 155 -15.21 -2.85 27.19
N TYR A 156 -14.34 -3.64 26.55
CA TYR A 156 -14.60 -4.15 25.22
C TYR A 156 -14.01 -5.52 24.99
N GLN A 157 -14.59 -6.21 24.00
CA GLN A 157 -14.07 -7.46 23.48
C GLN A 157 -13.49 -7.23 22.08
N ILE A 158 -12.37 -7.89 21.82
CA ILE A 158 -11.70 -7.82 20.53
C ILE A 158 -12.36 -8.81 19.60
N ASN A 159 -12.62 -8.43 18.34
CA ASN A 159 -13.14 -9.36 17.36
C ASN A 159 -12.17 -10.56 17.17
N PRO A 160 -12.61 -11.82 17.39
CA PRO A 160 -11.73 -12.98 17.35
C PRO A 160 -11.21 -13.29 15.94
N HIS A 161 -11.84 -12.73 14.90
CA HIS A 161 -11.42 -12.94 13.52
C HIS A 161 -10.02 -12.33 13.26
N LYS A 162 -9.11 -13.16 12.73
CA LYS A 162 -7.67 -12.86 12.61
C LYS A 162 -7.37 -11.48 12.00
N HIS A 163 -8.11 -11.10 10.96
CA HIS A 163 -7.88 -9.88 10.18
C HIS A 163 -8.56 -8.63 10.75
N TYR A 164 -9.40 -8.77 11.78
CA TYR A 164 -10.22 -7.66 12.28
C TYR A 164 -9.62 -7.01 13.52
N LYS A 165 -8.83 -7.74 14.30
CA LYS A 165 -8.11 -7.19 15.45
C LYS A 165 -6.78 -6.51 15.12
N ARG A 166 -6.34 -6.57 13.86
CA ARG A 166 -5.02 -6.14 13.39
C ARG A 166 -5.15 -5.40 12.07
N ALA A 167 -4.28 -4.42 11.85
CA ALA A 167 -4.18 -3.69 10.59
C ALA A 167 -2.70 -3.59 10.19
N MET A 168 -2.31 -4.28 9.12
CA MET A 168 -0.96 -4.22 8.56
C MET A 168 -0.93 -3.14 7.49
N LEU A 169 -0.77 -1.88 7.88
CA LEU A 169 -0.87 -0.76 6.96
C LEU A 169 0.41 -0.65 6.12
N ARG A 170 0.33 -1.02 4.84
CA ARG A 170 1.41 -0.80 3.88
C ARG A 170 1.40 0.65 3.43
N ILE A 171 2.37 1.44 3.91
CA ILE A 171 2.48 2.85 3.56
C ILE A 171 2.97 2.99 2.12
N ALA A 172 2.23 3.76 1.34
CA ALA A 172 2.51 4.06 -0.05
C ALA A 172 2.42 5.58 -0.25
N PRO A 173 3.51 6.31 -0.01
CA PRO A 173 3.62 7.70 -0.41
C PRO A 173 3.23 7.86 -1.88
N PHE A 174 2.57 8.97 -2.21
CA PHE A 174 2.37 9.35 -3.60
C PHE A 174 2.54 10.85 -3.81
N ASN A 175 3.08 11.22 -4.97
CA ASN A 175 3.06 12.58 -5.51
C ASN A 175 2.28 12.58 -6.84
N ASP A 176 2.27 13.71 -7.55
CA ASP A 176 1.53 13.81 -8.81
C ASP A 176 2.09 12.92 -9.93
N TYR A 177 3.30 12.38 -9.76
CA TYR A 177 4.04 11.62 -10.76
C TYR A 177 4.29 10.16 -10.39
N SER A 178 4.06 9.76 -9.14
CA SER A 178 4.31 8.38 -8.68
C SER A 178 3.15 7.47 -9.06
N GLY A 179 3.38 6.20 -9.36
CA GLY A 179 2.31 5.25 -9.66
C GLY A 179 2.78 4.11 -10.55
N VAL A 180 1.85 3.55 -11.33
CA VAL A 180 2.16 2.47 -12.27
C VAL A 180 2.09 3.02 -13.69
N TYR A 181 3.22 3.03 -14.37
CA TYR A 181 3.36 3.44 -15.75
C TYR A 181 3.27 2.23 -16.68
N SER A 182 2.61 2.39 -17.82
CA SER A 182 2.65 1.47 -18.95
C SER A 182 4.03 1.52 -19.62
N GLY A 183 4.63 0.34 -19.79
CA GLY A 183 5.97 0.15 -20.35
C GLY A 183 6.01 -0.34 -21.79
N ASN A 184 4.85 -0.46 -22.46
CA ASN A 184 4.74 -1.07 -23.79
C ASN A 184 5.62 -0.41 -24.87
N LEU A 185 5.91 0.89 -24.70
CA LEU A 185 6.74 1.67 -25.61
C LEU A 185 8.13 1.98 -25.04
N TYR A 186 8.49 1.33 -23.93
CA TYR A 186 9.74 1.52 -23.22
C TYR A 186 10.61 0.27 -23.37
N LYS A 187 11.58 0.37 -24.25
CA LYS A 187 12.40 -0.75 -24.72
C LYS A 187 13.70 -0.80 -23.97
N MET A 188 14.07 -2.00 -23.55
CA MET A 188 15.37 -2.29 -22.98
C MET A 188 16.13 -3.25 -23.90
N ILE A 189 17.32 -2.86 -24.30
CA ILE A 189 18.17 -3.58 -25.26
C ILE A 189 19.41 -4.03 -24.51
N LEU A 190 19.69 -5.33 -24.54
CA LEU A 190 20.97 -5.85 -24.07
C LEU A 190 22.03 -5.57 -25.14
N GLU A 191 23.21 -5.11 -24.74
CA GLU A 191 24.31 -4.70 -25.64
C GLU A 191 24.45 -5.60 -26.88
N LYS A 192 24.42 -4.96 -28.07
CA LYS A 192 24.54 -5.57 -29.42
C LYS A 192 23.38 -6.46 -29.87
N ASP A 193 22.32 -6.63 -29.08
CA ASP A 193 21.09 -7.30 -29.52
C ASP A 193 20.05 -6.30 -30.05
N THR A 194 20.33 -5.69 -31.20
CA THR A 194 19.39 -4.75 -31.84
C THR A 194 18.18 -5.44 -32.48
N ALA A 195 18.12 -6.77 -32.46
CA ALA A 195 17.03 -7.55 -33.04
C ALA A 195 15.92 -7.84 -32.02
N ASN A 196 16.26 -7.91 -30.72
CA ASN A 196 15.33 -8.25 -29.66
C ASN A 196 15.39 -7.20 -28.54
N SER A 197 14.28 -6.48 -28.34
CA SER A 197 14.09 -5.62 -27.17
C SER A 197 13.26 -6.33 -26.12
N LEU A 198 13.66 -6.20 -24.86
CA LEU A 198 12.84 -6.54 -23.70
C LEU A 198 11.86 -5.39 -23.44
N THR A 199 10.60 -5.72 -23.26
CA THR A 199 9.53 -4.78 -22.88
C THR A 199 8.76 -5.38 -21.71
N PHE A 200 8.38 -4.53 -20.76
CA PHE A 200 7.54 -4.91 -19.63
C PHE A 200 6.23 -4.15 -19.74
N ASP A 201 5.13 -4.79 -19.38
CA ASP A 201 3.80 -4.18 -19.46
C ASP A 201 3.70 -2.96 -18.54
N THR A 202 4.32 -3.05 -17.35
CA THR A 202 4.23 -2.01 -16.33
C THR A 202 5.56 -1.75 -15.64
N TYR A 203 5.74 -0.49 -15.23
CA TYR A 203 6.83 -0.01 -14.38
C TYR A 203 6.21 0.74 -13.22
N ARG A 204 6.45 0.25 -12.00
CA ARG A 204 6.08 0.99 -10.80
C ARG A 204 7.15 2.03 -10.49
N SER A 205 6.73 3.27 -10.26
CA SER A 205 7.55 4.31 -9.67
C SER A 205 7.26 4.47 -8.18
N TYR A 206 8.24 5.04 -7.49
CA TYR A 206 8.25 5.27 -6.05
C TYR A 206 8.63 6.72 -5.78
N VAL A 207 8.04 7.32 -4.75
CA VAL A 207 8.31 8.71 -4.37
C VAL A 207 9.68 8.85 -3.74
N VAL A 208 10.34 9.96 -4.05
CA VAL A 208 11.52 10.45 -3.35
C VAL A 208 11.16 11.74 -2.63
N ASP A 209 10.52 12.67 -3.34
CA ASP A 209 10.01 13.94 -2.84
C ASP A 209 8.79 14.41 -3.66
N GLU A 210 8.37 15.67 -3.54
CA GLU A 210 7.20 16.20 -4.25
C GLU A 210 7.35 16.20 -5.79
N GLU A 211 8.58 16.31 -6.29
CA GLU A 211 8.91 16.46 -7.71
C GLU A 211 9.78 15.34 -8.26
N THR A 212 10.15 14.36 -7.44
CA THR A 212 11.08 13.30 -7.82
C THR A 212 10.48 11.93 -7.53
N ILE A 213 10.58 11.06 -8.52
CA ILE A 213 10.28 9.63 -8.40
C ILE A 213 11.52 8.82 -8.74
N PHE A 214 11.53 7.53 -8.40
CA PHE A 214 12.50 6.59 -8.97
C PHE A 214 11.83 5.35 -9.54
N PHE A 215 12.51 4.75 -10.52
CA PHE A 215 12.23 3.42 -11.06
C PHE A 215 13.40 2.49 -10.75
N TYR A 216 13.16 1.19 -10.80
CA TYR A 216 14.23 0.21 -10.89
C TYR A 216 14.63 0.00 -12.36
N ALA A 217 15.93 0.03 -12.63
CA ALA A 217 16.51 -0.16 -13.94
C ALA A 217 16.89 -1.62 -14.20
N ALA A 218 17.32 -1.89 -15.43
CA ALA A 218 17.54 -3.25 -15.93
C ALA A 218 16.25 -4.08 -15.75
N THR A 219 16.39 -5.36 -15.39
CA THR A 219 15.27 -6.26 -15.13
C THR A 219 14.78 -6.25 -13.68
N ARG A 220 15.12 -5.23 -12.87
CA ARG A 220 14.80 -5.20 -11.43
C ARG A 220 13.39 -4.70 -11.17
N ASP A 221 12.80 -5.25 -10.13
CA ASP A 221 11.61 -4.75 -9.46
C ASP A 221 11.82 -4.78 -7.93
N VAL A 222 10.73 -4.54 -7.17
CA VAL A 222 10.74 -4.49 -5.71
C VAL A 222 11.12 -5.82 -5.03
N ASP A 223 11.02 -6.93 -5.74
CA ASP A 223 11.27 -8.27 -5.22
C ASP A 223 12.67 -8.80 -5.51
N TYR A 224 13.54 -7.94 -6.08
CA TYR A 224 14.96 -8.23 -6.21
C TYR A 224 15.75 -7.84 -4.95
N LEU A 225 16.70 -8.69 -4.56
CA LEU A 225 17.56 -8.48 -3.39
C LEU A 225 18.54 -7.33 -3.61
N ASP A 226 18.97 -7.12 -4.85
CA ASP A 226 19.93 -6.10 -5.27
C ASP A 226 19.27 -4.80 -5.79
N ARG A 227 17.94 -4.71 -5.74
CA ARG A 227 17.13 -3.63 -6.33
C ARG A 227 17.66 -2.22 -6.00
N LYS A 228 18.15 -2.02 -4.77
CA LYS A 228 18.67 -0.73 -4.29
C LYS A 228 19.86 -0.23 -5.13
N ASN A 229 20.58 -1.12 -5.81
CA ASN A 229 21.72 -0.78 -6.66
C ASN A 229 21.33 -0.20 -8.03
N TYR A 230 20.05 -0.30 -8.39
CA TYR A 230 19.54 -0.03 -9.73
C TYR A 230 18.45 1.04 -9.73
N LYS A 231 18.47 1.97 -8.78
CA LYS A 231 17.54 3.11 -8.78
C LYS A 231 17.92 4.11 -9.87
N VAL A 232 16.94 4.49 -10.67
CA VAL A 232 16.99 5.61 -11.62
C VAL A 232 15.98 6.64 -11.19
N PHE A 233 16.50 7.78 -10.75
CA PHE A 233 15.74 8.92 -10.30
C PHE A 233 15.30 9.76 -11.49
N VAL A 234 14.09 10.29 -11.41
CA VAL A 234 13.47 11.15 -12.40
C VAL A 234 12.85 12.32 -11.66
N ARG A 235 13.45 13.50 -11.84
CA ARG A 235 12.93 14.76 -11.30
C ARG A 235 12.19 15.53 -12.38
N PHE A 236 11.00 15.98 -12.03
CA PHE A 236 10.11 16.79 -12.84
C PHE A 236 10.47 18.26 -12.62
N THR A 237 10.67 19.00 -13.71
CA THR A 237 10.96 20.44 -13.65
C THR A 237 9.90 21.22 -14.42
N ASP A 238 9.70 22.48 -14.07
CA ASP A 238 8.81 23.37 -14.81
C ASP A 238 9.43 24.04 -16.05
N GLU A 239 10.67 23.66 -16.40
CA GLU A 239 11.37 24.21 -17.56
C GLU A 239 10.77 23.64 -18.87
N ALA A 240 10.09 24.49 -19.63
CA ALA A 240 9.59 24.13 -20.96
C ALA A 240 10.74 24.03 -21.98
N ILE A 241 10.75 22.97 -22.78
CA ILE A 241 11.80 22.70 -23.79
C ILE A 241 11.33 22.86 -25.23
N ASP A 242 10.05 23.17 -25.43
CA ASP A 242 9.44 23.42 -26.74
C ASP A 242 8.68 24.74 -26.77
N LEU A 243 8.48 25.29 -27.96
CA LEU A 243 7.85 26.60 -28.15
C LEU A 243 6.37 26.64 -27.72
N LEU A 244 5.70 25.49 -27.68
CA LEU A 244 4.29 25.37 -27.28
C LEU A 244 4.13 25.12 -25.78
N ASN A 245 5.23 25.00 -25.03
CA ASN A 245 5.26 24.66 -23.59
C ASN A 245 4.51 23.36 -23.26
N ILE A 246 4.50 22.40 -24.18
CA ILE A 246 3.86 21.08 -24.00
C ILE A 246 4.85 20.12 -23.34
N LYS A 247 6.12 20.20 -23.72
CA LYS A 247 7.20 19.36 -23.19
C LYS A 247 7.92 20.11 -22.08
N LYS A 248 7.92 19.52 -20.90
CA LYS A 248 8.69 19.99 -19.75
C LYS A 248 9.88 19.08 -19.51
N LYS A 249 11.01 19.66 -19.11
CA LYS A 249 12.28 18.97 -18.92
C LYS A 249 12.22 18.00 -17.74
N LEU A 250 12.84 16.84 -17.92
CA LEU A 250 13.17 15.90 -16.85
C LEU A 250 14.68 15.93 -16.58
N GLU A 251 15.05 15.75 -15.32
CA GLU A 251 16.41 15.43 -14.91
C GLU A 251 16.45 13.97 -14.45
N ILE A 252 17.39 13.19 -14.96
CA ILE A 252 17.52 11.77 -14.60
C ILE A 252 18.94 11.44 -14.14
N TRP A 253 19.06 10.60 -13.11
CA TRP A 253 20.35 10.16 -12.57
C TRP A 253 20.23 8.83 -11.83
N SER A 254 21.37 8.24 -11.46
CA SER A 254 21.45 7.14 -10.52
C SER A 254 22.37 7.51 -9.36
N ASP A 255 21.96 7.18 -8.14
CA ASP A 255 22.78 7.35 -6.93
C ASP A 255 23.92 6.31 -6.82
N ASN A 256 23.98 5.35 -7.74
CA ASN A 256 24.96 4.27 -7.77
C ASN A 256 25.81 4.26 -9.05
N THR A 257 25.94 5.42 -9.70
CA THR A 257 26.64 5.60 -10.99
C THR A 257 28.07 5.05 -10.98
N GLU A 258 28.79 5.17 -9.86
CA GLU A 258 30.17 4.66 -9.72
C GLU A 258 30.27 3.14 -9.93
N ASN A 259 29.22 2.40 -9.58
CA ASN A 259 29.19 0.93 -9.69
C ASN A 259 28.48 0.46 -10.96
N ASN A 260 27.33 1.06 -11.28
CA ASN A 260 26.46 0.65 -12.38
C ASN A 260 26.72 1.41 -13.70
N ASN A 261 27.70 2.31 -13.76
CA ASN A 261 28.08 3.04 -14.98
C ASN A 261 26.89 3.73 -15.68
N PHE A 262 25.90 4.22 -14.92
CA PHE A 262 24.73 4.89 -15.45
C PHE A 262 25.10 6.11 -16.31
N LYS A 263 24.49 6.23 -17.49
CA LYS A 263 24.69 7.36 -18.40
C LYS A 263 23.37 7.75 -19.04
N VAL A 264 23.08 9.05 -19.08
CA VAL A 264 21.98 9.58 -19.88
C VAL A 264 22.37 9.49 -21.35
N GLU A 265 21.45 9.01 -22.18
CA GLU A 265 21.64 8.83 -23.62
C GLU A 265 20.54 9.59 -24.37
N GLY A 266 20.75 9.82 -25.67
CA GLY A 266 19.75 10.45 -26.54
C GLY A 266 19.52 11.94 -26.30
N ASP A 267 18.34 12.42 -26.70
CA ASP A 267 17.93 13.82 -26.55
C ASP A 267 17.51 14.12 -25.11
N GLN A 268 17.38 15.42 -24.78
CA GLN A 268 16.93 15.91 -23.49
C GLN A 268 15.67 15.17 -22.99
N PRO A 269 15.75 14.45 -21.85
CA PRO A 269 14.59 13.86 -21.19
C PRO A 269 13.47 14.88 -20.96
N TYR A 270 12.22 14.45 -21.16
CA TYR A 270 11.05 15.31 -21.00
C TYR A 270 9.79 14.55 -20.60
N TYR A 271 8.79 15.29 -20.11
CA TYR A 271 7.45 14.78 -19.87
C TYR A 271 6.38 15.70 -20.47
N THR A 272 5.19 15.13 -20.67
CA THR A 272 3.97 15.84 -21.03
C THR A 272 2.85 15.46 -20.07
N ILE A 273 1.90 16.37 -19.85
CA ILE A 273 0.68 16.12 -19.08
C ILE A 273 -0.51 16.51 -19.95
N ASP A 274 -1.41 15.56 -20.18
CA ASP A 274 -2.69 15.77 -20.86
C ASP A 274 -3.84 15.47 -19.90
N GLN A 275 -4.97 16.16 -20.06
CA GLN A 275 -6.15 15.96 -19.23
C GLN A 275 -7.40 15.90 -20.09
N GLU A 276 -8.30 14.98 -19.77
CA GLU A 276 -9.61 14.89 -20.40
C GLU A 276 -10.69 14.45 -19.41
N TRP A 277 -11.95 14.68 -19.78
CA TRP A 277 -13.12 14.21 -19.02
C TRP A 277 -13.61 12.89 -19.60
N ASP A 278 -14.01 11.96 -18.72
CA ASP A 278 -14.60 10.70 -19.15
C ASP A 278 -15.89 10.98 -19.96
N PRO A 279 -16.05 10.37 -21.16
CA PRO A 279 -17.19 10.63 -22.04
C PRO A 279 -18.53 10.10 -21.49
N VAL A 280 -18.49 9.16 -20.54
CA VAL A 280 -19.65 8.51 -19.92
C VAL A 280 -19.91 9.03 -18.51
N LYS A 281 -18.84 9.37 -17.76
CA LYS A 281 -18.89 9.85 -16.37
C LYS A 281 -18.38 11.30 -16.30
N PRO A 282 -19.26 12.32 -16.43
CA PRO A 282 -18.84 13.73 -16.46
C PRO A 282 -18.10 14.24 -15.21
N TYR A 283 -18.12 13.49 -14.11
CA TYR A 283 -17.40 13.80 -12.87
C TYR A 283 -16.02 13.15 -12.77
N LEU A 284 -15.66 12.31 -13.74
CA LEU A 284 -14.38 11.60 -13.77
C LEU A 284 -13.44 12.32 -14.72
N ARG A 285 -12.29 12.72 -14.20
CA ARG A 285 -11.23 13.38 -14.96
C ARG A 285 -10.03 12.44 -15.07
N HIS A 286 -9.54 12.21 -16.28
CA HIS A 286 -8.34 11.44 -16.56
C HIS A 286 -7.15 12.39 -16.72
N ILE A 287 -6.06 12.12 -16.00
CA ILE A 287 -4.77 12.79 -16.16
C ILE A 287 -3.79 11.79 -16.75
N TYR A 288 -3.23 12.10 -17.90
CA TYR A 288 -2.20 11.29 -18.56
C TYR A 288 -0.85 11.97 -18.39
N ILE A 289 0.13 11.22 -17.89
CA ILE A 289 1.52 11.67 -17.73
C ILE A 289 2.38 10.77 -18.60
N THR A 290 3.05 11.33 -19.60
CA THR A 290 3.99 10.60 -20.46
C THR A 290 5.40 11.09 -20.23
N LEU A 291 6.31 10.17 -19.94
CA LEU A 291 7.74 10.40 -19.77
C LEU A 291 8.47 9.87 -21.00
N SER A 292 9.48 10.60 -21.48
CA SER A 292 10.35 10.17 -22.56
C SER A 292 11.79 10.41 -22.17
N PHE A 293 12.58 9.34 -22.08
CA PHE A 293 13.99 9.42 -21.74
C PHE A 293 14.73 8.16 -22.20
N ALA A 294 16.06 8.28 -22.31
CA ALA A 294 16.93 7.17 -22.63
C ALA A 294 18.18 7.20 -21.73
N TYR A 295 18.67 6.01 -21.38
CA TYR A 295 19.88 5.86 -20.59
C TYR A 295 20.55 4.51 -20.87
N SER A 296 21.82 4.38 -20.48
CA SER A 296 22.51 3.11 -20.39
C SER A 296 22.94 2.82 -18.95
N ILE A 297 22.94 1.53 -18.56
CA ILE A 297 23.32 1.06 -17.23
C ILE A 297 23.96 -0.33 -17.31
N GLU A 298 24.88 -0.63 -16.42
CA GLU A 298 25.51 -1.94 -16.27
C GLU A 298 24.94 -2.71 -15.08
N ASP A 299 24.43 -3.90 -15.37
CA ASP A 299 24.16 -4.91 -14.36
C ASP A 299 25.42 -5.69 -14.02
N TYR A 300 25.93 -5.44 -12.81
CA TYR A 300 27.14 -6.05 -12.27
C TYR A 300 26.86 -7.11 -11.19
N SER A 301 25.60 -7.46 -10.93
CA SER A 301 25.22 -8.32 -9.80
C SER A 301 24.45 -9.58 -10.19
N SER A 302 23.80 -9.64 -11.37
CA SER A 302 23.10 -10.87 -11.80
C SER A 302 24.05 -12.03 -12.09
N VAL A 303 25.20 -11.74 -12.71
CA VAL A 303 26.16 -12.76 -13.16
C VAL A 303 27.53 -12.48 -12.56
N PRO A 304 28.05 -13.37 -11.69
CA PRO A 304 29.36 -13.18 -11.07
C PRO A 304 30.47 -12.97 -12.11
N GLY A 305 31.18 -11.85 -12.01
CA GLY A 305 32.33 -11.53 -12.87
C GLY A 305 31.97 -10.98 -14.25
N LEU A 306 30.68 -10.79 -14.58
CA LEU A 306 30.23 -10.20 -15.82
C LEU A 306 29.44 -8.91 -15.55
N ARG A 307 29.61 -7.93 -16.42
CA ARG A 307 28.82 -6.69 -16.43
C ARG A 307 27.99 -6.67 -17.71
N LEU A 308 26.67 -6.72 -17.56
CA LEU A 308 25.73 -6.70 -18.68
C LEU A 308 25.28 -5.26 -18.91
N LYS A 309 25.63 -4.67 -20.05
CA LYS A 309 25.18 -3.33 -20.40
C LYS A 309 23.78 -3.38 -21.02
N TYR A 310 22.86 -2.64 -20.44
CA TYR A 310 21.52 -2.39 -20.94
C TYR A 310 21.41 -0.96 -21.44
N GLU A 311 20.77 -0.79 -22.58
CA GLU A 311 20.38 0.51 -23.16
C GLU A 311 18.86 0.56 -23.18
N THR A 312 18.31 1.57 -22.53
CA THR A 312 16.86 1.72 -22.38
C THR A 312 16.42 3.01 -23.06
N GLU A 313 15.38 2.94 -23.88
CA GLU A 313 14.83 4.07 -24.61
C GLU A 313 13.31 3.93 -24.81
N GLY A 314 12.64 5.07 -24.90
CA GLY A 314 11.23 5.13 -25.29
C GLY A 314 10.37 5.90 -24.30
N THR A 315 9.10 5.53 -24.19
CA THR A 315 8.12 6.28 -23.40
C THR A 315 7.40 5.44 -22.37
N LEU A 316 7.26 6.00 -21.17
CA LEU A 316 6.41 5.49 -20.09
C LEU A 316 5.16 6.37 -19.98
N SER A 317 3.97 5.77 -19.87
CA SER A 317 2.72 6.53 -19.74
C SER A 317 1.88 6.05 -18.57
N MET A 318 1.43 6.97 -17.71
CA MET A 318 0.53 6.68 -16.59
C MET A 318 -0.79 7.42 -16.79
N GLN A 319 -1.90 6.79 -16.39
CA GLN A 319 -3.20 7.41 -16.27
C GLN A 319 -3.57 7.49 -14.78
N ARG A 320 -4.06 8.65 -14.35
CA ARG A 320 -4.66 8.85 -13.03
C ARG A 320 -6.08 9.34 -13.16
N ASP A 321 -6.99 8.64 -12.49
CA ASP A 321 -8.41 8.94 -12.52
C ASP A 321 -8.82 9.69 -11.25
N LEU A 322 -9.48 10.84 -11.43
CA LEU A 322 -9.92 11.71 -10.35
C LEU A 322 -11.45 11.83 -10.36
N ASN A 323 -12.09 11.43 -9.26
CA ASN A 323 -13.50 11.68 -9.01
C ASN A 323 -13.71 13.08 -8.42
N THR A 324 -14.10 14.04 -9.25
CA THR A 324 -14.22 15.45 -8.86
C THR A 324 -15.45 15.74 -7.98
N LEU A 325 -16.27 14.74 -7.65
CA LEU A 325 -17.33 14.88 -6.63
C LEU A 325 -16.76 14.86 -5.20
N ILE A 326 -15.54 14.35 -5.04
CA ILE A 326 -14.84 14.32 -3.75
C ILE A 326 -13.97 15.59 -3.69
N PRO A 327 -14.24 16.52 -2.75
CA PRO A 327 -13.53 17.80 -2.69
C PRO A 327 -12.09 17.68 -2.16
N ASP A 328 -11.80 16.62 -1.40
CA ASP A 328 -10.45 16.33 -0.91
C ASP A 328 -9.60 15.77 -2.06
N GLU A 329 -8.54 16.50 -2.42
CA GLU A 329 -7.66 16.18 -3.54
C GLU A 329 -6.89 14.86 -3.37
N ASP A 330 -6.77 14.37 -2.14
CA ASP A 330 -6.11 13.10 -1.83
C ASP A 330 -7.09 11.93 -1.94
N GLN A 331 -8.38 12.17 -1.71
CA GLN A 331 -9.44 11.17 -1.74
C GLN A 331 -10.18 11.07 -3.09
N GLN A 332 -10.03 12.06 -3.97
CA GLN A 332 -10.58 12.00 -5.33
C GLN A 332 -9.91 10.92 -6.19
N ILE A 333 -8.69 10.50 -5.86
CA ILE A 333 -7.93 9.53 -6.67
C ILE A 333 -8.60 8.16 -6.58
N GLN A 334 -8.93 7.58 -7.73
CA GLN A 334 -9.38 6.21 -7.84
C GLN A 334 -8.16 5.31 -8.11
N TRP A 335 -7.68 4.65 -7.06
CA TRP A 335 -6.51 3.77 -7.07
C TRP A 335 -6.76 2.40 -7.69
#